data_AF-Q4R0Z3-F1
#
_entry.id   AF-Q4R0Z3-F1
#
_cell.length_a   1.000
_cell.length_b   1.000
_cell.length_c   1.000
_cell.angle_alpha   90.00
_cell.angle_beta   90.00
_cell.angle_gamma   90.00
#
_symmetry.space_group_name_H-M   'P 1'
#
loop_
_entity.id
_entity.type
_entity.pdbx_description
1 polymer ?
#
loop_
_entity_poly.entity_id
_entity_poly.type
_entity_poly.pdbx_seq_one_letter_code
_entity_poly.pdbx_strand_id
1 'polypeptide(L)'
;MESDMIVLGPGSLFTSILPNLMISDIGKALKETKAEVTYVCNIMTQRGETEFFSDADHVAVLNAHLAEQFIDTVLVNIEPVPQEYMNSNQFDEYLVQVKHDFAGLQKQANRVISSNFLRLENGGAFHDGDLVVEELLKILQVRP
;
A
#
# COMPACT_ATOMS: atom_id res chain seq x y z
N MET A 1 -2.05 14.61 15.34
CA MET A 1 -2.78 15.72 14.69
C MET A 1 -1.87 16.79 14.09
N GLU A 2 -0.54 16.74 14.31
CA GLU A 2 0.42 17.76 13.81
C GLU A 2 1.21 17.30 12.58
N SER A 3 0.93 16.10 12.05
CA SER A 3 1.62 15.56 10.88
C SER A 3 1.16 16.26 9.60
N ASP A 4 2.09 16.53 8.68
CA ASP A 4 1.75 16.97 7.32
C ASP A 4 1.28 15.78 6.44
N MET A 5 1.82 14.59 6.72
CA MET A 5 1.51 13.33 6.05
C MET A 5 1.57 12.16 7.04
N ILE A 6 0.73 11.16 6.81
CA ILE A 6 0.73 9.87 7.49
C ILE A 6 0.86 8.79 6.42
N VAL A 7 1.90 7.96 6.54
CA VAL A 7 2.15 6.85 5.62
C VAL A 7 1.71 5.55 6.28
N LEU A 8 0.81 4.84 5.62
CA LEU A 8 0.37 3.51 6.00
C LEU A 8 1.16 2.49 5.18
N GLY A 9 1.89 1.63 5.88
CA GLY A 9 2.72 0.62 5.24
C GLY A 9 4.03 1.15 4.63
N PRO A 10 4.69 0.35 3.77
CA PRO A 10 4.28 -1.00 3.39
C PRO A 10 4.34 -1.97 4.60
N GLY A 11 3.60 -3.08 4.54
CA GLY A 11 3.58 -4.06 5.61
C GLY A 11 2.37 -4.99 5.57
N SER A 12 2.36 -6.03 6.41
CA SER A 12 1.26 -6.99 6.40
C SER A 12 -0.07 -6.35 6.73
N LEU A 13 -1.08 -6.57 5.89
CA LEU A 13 -2.35 -5.84 6.00
C LEU A 13 -3.04 -6.14 7.33
N PHE A 14 -3.24 -7.42 7.65
CA PHE A 14 -4.02 -7.83 8.83
C PHE A 14 -3.18 -7.93 10.10
N THR A 15 -1.88 -8.13 9.97
CA THR A 15 -0.98 -8.38 11.12
C THR A 15 -0.06 -7.22 11.47
N SER A 16 0.06 -6.19 10.61
CA SER A 16 0.90 -5.00 10.87
C SER A 16 0.13 -3.69 10.75
N ILE A 17 -0.65 -3.50 9.68
CA ILE A 17 -1.30 -2.20 9.44
C ILE A 17 -2.62 -2.11 10.22
N LEU A 18 -3.58 -2.99 9.94
CA LEU A 18 -4.91 -2.96 10.56
C LEU A 18 -4.88 -2.96 12.10
N PRO A 19 -4.03 -3.72 12.81
CA PRO A 19 -4.02 -3.73 14.27
C PRO A 19 -3.80 -2.35 14.89
N ASN A 20 -2.95 -1.52 14.26
CA ASN A 20 -2.73 -0.15 14.71
C ASN A 20 -3.97 0.74 14.50
N LEU A 21 -4.67 0.54 13.38
CA LEU A 21 -5.88 1.30 13.03
C LEU A 21 -7.08 0.96 13.91
N MET A 22 -7.13 -0.28 14.43
CA MET A 22 -8.22 -0.76 15.28
C MET A 22 -8.18 -0.20 16.71
N ILE A 23 -7.10 0.50 17.08
CA ILE A 23 -7.05 1.30 18.30
C ILE A 23 -7.95 2.53 18.08
N SER A 24 -9.03 2.64 18.86
CA SER A 24 -10.12 3.59 18.59
C SER A 24 -9.67 5.04 18.42
N ASP A 25 -8.73 5.50 19.24
CA ASP A 25 -8.20 6.87 19.17
C ASP A 25 -7.35 7.10 17.92
N ILE A 26 -6.64 6.08 17.43
CA ILE A 26 -5.82 6.16 16.20
C ILE A 26 -6.74 6.20 14.98
N GLY A 27 -7.70 5.27 14.89
CA GLY A 27 -8.67 5.25 13.81
C GLY A 27 -9.48 6.54 13.72
N LYS A 28 -9.87 7.12 14.88
CA LYS A 28 -10.54 8.42 14.93
C LYS A 28 -9.62 9.55 14.45
N ALA A 29 -8.37 9.60 14.94
CA ALA A 29 -7.42 10.63 14.54
C ALA A 29 -7.14 10.62 13.03
N LEU A 30 -7.08 9.45 12.40
CA LEU A 30 -6.89 9.33 10.94
C LEU A 30 -8.06 9.87 10.14
N LYS A 31 -9.29 9.75 10.63
CA LYS A 31 -10.48 10.27 9.94
C LYS A 31 -10.66 11.78 10.09
N GLU A 32 -10.15 12.34 11.18
CA GLU A 32 -10.28 13.77 11.51
C GLU A 32 -9.06 14.62 11.12
N THR A 33 -7.94 13.96 10.74
CA THR A 33 -6.69 14.65 10.43
C THR A 33 -6.77 15.49 9.16
N LYS A 34 -5.95 16.53 9.10
CA LYS A 34 -5.70 17.30 7.86
C LYS A 34 -4.44 16.83 7.13
N ALA A 35 -3.69 15.90 7.73
CA ALA A 35 -2.52 15.28 7.14
C ALA A 35 -2.90 14.54 5.85
N GLU A 36 -1.97 14.43 4.91
CA GLU A 36 -2.13 13.53 3.76
C GLU A 36 -2.05 12.08 4.23
N VAL A 37 -3.12 11.31 4.08
CA VAL A 37 -3.09 9.88 4.40
C VAL A 37 -2.72 9.10 3.14
N THR A 38 -1.50 8.59 3.10
CA THR A 38 -0.97 7.83 1.96
C THR A 38 -0.79 6.37 2.31
N TYR A 39 -1.35 5.46 1.51
CA TYR A 39 -1.14 4.02 1.63
C TYR A 39 -0.12 3.52 0.60
N VAL A 40 0.91 2.82 1.06
CA VAL A 40 1.89 2.12 0.20
C VAL A 40 1.50 0.65 0.13
N CYS A 41 0.96 0.24 -1.02
CA CYS A 41 0.45 -1.12 -1.21
C CYS A 41 1.58 -2.15 -1.33
N ASN A 42 1.29 -3.39 -0.94
CA ASN A 42 2.25 -4.49 -1.00
C ASN A 42 2.56 -4.87 -2.45
N ILE A 43 3.79 -5.33 -2.71
CA ILE A 43 4.19 -5.83 -4.03
C ILE A 43 3.67 -7.24 -4.27
N MET A 44 3.78 -8.10 -3.26
CA MET A 44 3.37 -9.50 -3.29
C MET A 44 2.17 -9.70 -2.35
N THR A 45 1.29 -10.63 -2.71
CA THR A 45 0.24 -11.12 -1.81
C THR A 45 0.88 -11.82 -0.61
N GLN A 46 0.08 -12.05 0.44
CA GLN A 46 0.51 -12.73 1.65
C GLN A 46 -0.36 -13.95 1.90
N ARG A 47 0.29 -15.08 2.10
CA ARG A 47 -0.38 -16.38 2.28
C ARG A 47 -1.32 -16.33 3.48
N GLY A 48 -2.56 -16.75 3.27
CA GLY A 48 -3.61 -16.75 4.30
C GLY A 48 -4.16 -15.37 4.66
N GLU A 49 -3.66 -14.29 4.04
CA GLU A 49 -4.12 -12.92 4.27
C GLU A 49 -4.72 -12.31 3.00
N THR A 50 -3.94 -12.20 1.91
CA THR A 50 -4.28 -11.38 0.73
C THR A 50 -4.11 -12.10 -0.61
N GLU A 51 -4.12 -13.43 -0.60
CA GLU A 51 -3.78 -14.31 -1.75
C GLU A 51 -4.55 -14.01 -3.05
N PHE A 52 -5.77 -13.48 -2.96
CA PHE A 52 -6.61 -13.11 -4.10
C PHE A 52 -6.88 -11.61 -4.21
N PHE A 53 -6.20 -10.79 -3.42
CA PHE A 53 -6.46 -9.36 -3.37
C PHE A 53 -5.74 -8.66 -4.52
N SER A 54 -6.48 -7.80 -5.21
CA SER A 54 -5.92 -6.67 -5.93
C SER A 54 -5.47 -5.58 -4.94
N ASP A 55 -4.71 -4.61 -5.42
CA ASP A 55 -4.43 -3.38 -4.68
C ASP A 55 -5.71 -2.63 -4.27
N ALA A 56 -6.75 -2.62 -5.11
CA ALA A 56 -8.06 -2.07 -4.79
C ALA A 56 -8.75 -2.81 -3.64
N ASP A 57 -8.57 -4.13 -3.53
CA ASP A 57 -9.11 -4.91 -2.41
C ASP A 57 -8.41 -4.59 -1.09
N HIS A 58 -7.10 -4.31 -1.11
CA HIS A 58 -6.37 -3.87 0.09
C HIS A 58 -6.96 -2.56 0.62
N VAL A 59 -7.20 -1.59 -0.25
CA VAL A 59 -7.83 -0.30 0.10
C VAL A 59 -9.25 -0.51 0.60
N ALA A 60 -10.03 -1.39 -0.05
CA ALA A 60 -11.39 -1.71 0.37
C ALA A 60 -11.43 -2.26 1.80
N VAL A 61 -10.50 -3.14 2.14
CA VAL A 61 -10.38 -3.70 3.49
C VAL A 61 -10.04 -2.61 4.51
N LEU A 62 -9.08 -1.72 4.23
CA LEU A 62 -8.75 -0.62 5.14
C LEU A 62 -9.96 0.30 5.39
N ASN A 63 -10.62 0.72 4.32
CA ASN A 63 -11.80 1.59 4.40
C ASN A 63 -12.97 0.91 5.14
N ALA A 64 -13.20 -0.38 4.89
CA ALA A 64 -14.24 -1.15 5.56
C ALA A 64 -14.01 -1.23 7.08
N HIS A 65 -12.77 -1.42 7.52
CA HIS A 65 -12.44 -1.53 8.95
C HIS A 65 -12.56 -0.20 9.71
N LEU A 66 -12.35 0.94 9.05
CA LEU A 66 -12.61 2.27 9.65
C LEU A 66 -14.01 2.83 9.36
N ALA A 67 -14.82 2.08 8.59
CA ALA A 67 -16.17 2.40 8.15
C ALA A 67 -16.27 3.75 7.40
N GLU A 68 -15.20 4.15 6.72
CA GLU A 68 -15.09 5.44 6.02
C GLU A 68 -13.95 5.38 4.98
N GLN A 69 -14.05 6.15 3.90
CA GLN A 69 -12.92 6.37 2.99
C GLN A 69 -12.02 7.45 3.59
N PHE A 70 -10.81 7.07 4.01
CA PHE A 70 -9.88 7.96 4.72
C PHE A 70 -8.49 8.04 4.08
N ILE A 71 -8.28 7.31 2.99
CA ILE A 71 -7.01 7.27 2.26
C ILE A 71 -7.06 8.29 1.12
N ASP A 72 -6.19 9.29 1.17
CA ASP A 72 -6.10 10.31 0.13
C ASP A 72 -5.36 9.81 -1.10
N THR A 73 -4.22 9.15 -0.87
CA THR A 73 -3.30 8.70 -1.91
C THR A 73 -2.94 7.23 -1.76
N VAL A 74 -2.87 6.50 -2.87
CA VAL A 74 -2.37 5.12 -2.91
C VAL A 74 -1.16 5.05 -3.84
N LEU A 75 -0.05 4.52 -3.34
CA LEU A 75 1.14 4.17 -4.13
C LEU A 75 1.11 2.66 -4.41
N VAL A 76 1.18 2.28 -5.68
CA VAL A 76 1.17 0.88 -6.12
C VAL A 76 2.30 0.59 -7.09
N ASN A 77 2.98 -0.55 -6.89
CA ASN A 77 3.97 -1.04 -7.84
C ASN A 77 3.27 -1.72 -9.02
N ILE A 78 3.61 -1.31 -10.24
CA ILE A 78 3.18 -1.96 -11.49
C ILE A 78 4.32 -2.61 -12.27
N GLU A 79 5.57 -2.49 -11.79
CA GLU A 79 6.70 -3.19 -12.42
C GLU A 79 6.54 -4.70 -12.21
N PRO A 80 6.58 -5.52 -13.27
CA PRO A 80 6.45 -6.96 -13.14
C PRO A 80 7.58 -7.59 -12.32
N VAL A 81 7.25 -8.45 -11.37
CA VAL A 81 8.22 -9.34 -10.72
C VAL A 81 8.46 -10.53 -11.66
N PRO A 82 9.67 -10.70 -12.23
CA PRO A 82 9.91 -11.76 -13.21
C PRO A 82 9.69 -13.16 -12.62
N GLN A 83 8.94 -14.01 -13.31
CA GLN A 83 8.67 -15.38 -12.84
C GLN A 83 9.94 -16.20 -12.65
N GLU A 84 10.94 -16.01 -13.52
CA GLU A 84 12.25 -16.68 -13.40
C GLU A 84 12.97 -16.28 -12.10
N TYR A 85 12.87 -15.02 -11.70
CA TYR A 85 13.43 -14.54 -10.43
C TYR A 85 12.73 -15.20 -9.24
N MET A 86 11.39 -15.31 -9.25
CA MET A 86 10.64 -15.99 -8.19
C MET A 86 11.01 -17.48 -8.09
N ASN A 87 11.10 -18.16 -9.23
CA ASN A 87 11.45 -19.59 -9.29
C ASN A 87 12.88 -19.85 -8.76
N SER A 88 13.84 -19.01 -9.16
CA SER A 88 15.25 -19.19 -8.77
C SER A 88 15.52 -18.92 -7.29
N ASN A 89 14.68 -18.11 -6.63
CA ASN A 89 14.84 -17.72 -5.23
C ASN A 89 13.87 -18.43 -4.28
N GLN A 90 13.19 -19.48 -4.74
CA GLN A 90 12.30 -20.32 -3.92
C GLN A 90 11.22 -19.52 -3.17
N PHE A 91 10.60 -18.55 -3.85
CA PHE A 91 9.41 -17.89 -3.30
C PHE A 91 8.36 -18.97 -2.98
N ASP A 92 7.63 -18.78 -1.88
CA ASP A 92 6.47 -19.64 -1.58
C ASP A 92 5.50 -19.54 -2.77
N GLU A 93 5.12 -20.69 -3.34
CA GLU A 93 4.36 -20.80 -4.61
C GLU A 93 3.01 -20.09 -4.57
N TYR A 94 2.52 -19.79 -3.36
CA TYR A 94 1.27 -19.06 -3.10
C TYR A 94 1.45 -17.53 -3.07
N LEU A 95 2.69 -17.01 -3.05
CA LEU A 95 2.96 -15.57 -3.10
C LEU A 95 3.03 -15.13 -4.57
N VAL A 96 1.97 -14.46 -5.02
CA VAL A 96 1.90 -13.87 -6.36
C VAL A 96 2.00 -12.36 -6.26
N GLN A 97 2.41 -11.70 -7.34
CA GLN A 97 2.38 -10.24 -7.39
C GLN A 97 0.94 -9.74 -7.21
N VAL A 98 0.74 -8.71 -6.39
CA VAL A 98 -0.56 -8.05 -6.20
C VAL A 98 -1.06 -7.55 -7.55
N LYS A 99 -2.30 -7.89 -7.90
CA LYS A 99 -2.89 -7.47 -9.16
C LYS A 99 -3.26 -5.99 -9.10
N HIS A 100 -2.96 -5.27 -10.18
CA HIS A 100 -3.32 -3.87 -10.32
C HIS A 100 -4.77 -3.71 -10.83
N ASP A 101 -5.65 -3.12 -10.02
CA ASP A 101 -6.99 -2.68 -10.39
C ASP A 101 -7.11 -1.15 -10.25
N PHE A 102 -6.62 -0.44 -11.27
CA PHE A 102 -6.67 1.02 -11.31
C PHE A 102 -8.09 1.59 -11.20
N ALA A 103 -9.06 0.98 -11.86
CA ALA A 103 -10.45 1.46 -11.85
C ALA A 103 -11.12 1.24 -10.50
N GLY A 104 -10.76 0.18 -9.78
CA GLY A 104 -11.16 -0.06 -8.39
C GLY A 104 -10.54 0.97 -7.43
N LEU A 105 -9.26 1.30 -7.60
CA LEU A 105 -8.58 2.31 -6.78
C LEU A 105 -9.14 3.72 -6.95
N GLN A 106 -9.42 4.15 -8.19
CA GLN A 106 -9.97 5.47 -8.47
C GLN A 106 -11.35 5.72 -7.83
N LYS A 107 -12.08 4.67 -7.45
CA LYS A 107 -13.37 4.78 -6.74
C LYS A 107 -13.21 4.94 -5.22
N GLN A 108 -12.00 4.76 -4.70
CA GLN A 108 -11.75 4.58 -3.28
C GLN A 108 -10.69 5.55 -2.72
N ALA A 109 -9.90 6.19 -3.58
CA ALA A 109 -8.89 7.17 -3.22
C ALA A 109 -8.89 8.34 -4.23
N ASN A 110 -8.54 9.54 -3.75
CA ASN A 110 -8.52 10.75 -4.56
C ASN A 110 -7.37 10.75 -5.56
N ARG A 111 -6.24 10.12 -5.19
CA ARG A 111 -5.04 10.04 -6.01
C ARG A 111 -4.48 8.61 -6.02
N VAL A 112 -4.17 8.12 -7.22
CA VAL A 112 -3.55 6.82 -7.44
C VAL A 112 -2.24 7.03 -8.19
N ILE A 113 -1.14 6.59 -7.61
CA ILE A 113 0.20 6.64 -8.20
C ILE A 113 0.64 5.21 -8.50
N SER A 114 0.55 4.84 -9.77
CA SER A 114 1.05 3.58 -10.31
C SER A 114 2.42 3.80 -10.94
N SER A 115 3.47 3.22 -10.37
CA SER A 115 4.84 3.38 -10.88
C SER A 115 5.68 2.13 -10.63
N ASN A 116 6.94 2.17 -11.04
CA ASN A 116 7.93 1.21 -10.59
C ASN A 116 8.39 1.60 -9.18
N PHE A 117 8.04 0.76 -8.21
CA PHE A 117 8.56 0.82 -6.84
C PHE A 117 9.23 -0.50 -6.45
N LEU A 118 9.65 -1.30 -7.43
CA LEU A 118 10.20 -2.64 -7.22
C LEU A 118 11.73 -2.60 -7.13
N ARG A 119 12.25 -3.21 -6.07
CA ARG A 119 13.66 -3.59 -5.93
C ARG A 119 13.77 -5.10 -5.75
N LEU A 120 14.43 -5.75 -6.70
CA LEU A 120 14.77 -7.17 -6.62
C LEU A 120 16.17 -7.30 -6.01
N GLU A 121 16.24 -7.82 -4.79
CA GLU A 121 17.51 -8.03 -4.09
C GLU A 121 17.42 -9.20 -3.12
N ASN A 122 18.55 -9.82 -2.78
CA ASN A 122 18.66 -10.87 -1.75
C ASN A 122 17.63 -12.02 -1.89
N GLY A 123 17.21 -12.30 -3.12
CA GLY A 123 16.19 -13.31 -3.41
C GLY A 123 14.78 -12.95 -2.97
N GLY A 124 14.48 -11.67 -2.76
CA GLY A 124 13.13 -11.15 -2.50
C GLY A 124 12.73 -10.05 -3.47
N ALA A 125 11.43 -9.71 -3.44
CA ALA A 125 10.83 -8.58 -4.15
C ALA A 125 10.37 -7.56 -3.10
N PHE A 126 11.06 -6.43 -3.06
CA PHE A 126 10.91 -5.40 -2.02
C PHE A 126 10.56 -4.05 -2.65
N HIS A 127 10.08 -3.13 -1.82
CA HIS A 127 9.95 -1.75 -2.25
C HIS A 127 11.31 -1.09 -2.43
N ASP A 128 11.48 -0.36 -3.53
CA ASP A 128 12.52 0.63 -3.65
C ASP A 128 12.17 1.84 -2.77
N GLY A 129 12.81 1.92 -1.61
CA GLY A 129 12.53 2.96 -0.62
C GLY A 129 12.81 4.37 -1.12
N ASP A 130 13.83 4.55 -1.97
CA ASP A 130 14.20 5.88 -2.49
C ASP A 130 13.12 6.38 -3.45
N LEU A 131 12.64 5.51 -4.35
CA LEU A 131 11.56 5.85 -5.29
C LEU A 131 10.22 6.13 -4.57
N VAL A 132 9.89 5.34 -3.54
CA VAL A 132 8.70 5.59 -2.72
C VAL A 132 8.80 6.95 -2.02
N VAL A 133 9.93 7.22 -1.35
CA VAL A 133 10.13 8.49 -0.63
C VAL A 133 10.15 9.69 -1.58
N GLU A 134 10.75 9.56 -2.77
CA GLU A 134 10.74 10.61 -3.77
C GLU A 134 9.30 11.02 -4.16
N GLU A 135 8.41 10.06 -4.37
CA GLU A 135 6.99 10.34 -4.65
C GLU A 135 6.26 10.95 -3.46
N LEU A 136 6.52 10.47 -2.23
CA LEU A 136 5.95 11.07 -1.02
C LEU A 136 6.35 12.54 -0.86
N LEU A 137 7.61 12.89 -1.16
CA LEU A 137 8.08 14.27 -1.10
C LEU A 137 7.45 15.14 -2.20
N LYS A 138 7.26 14.62 -3.41
CA LYS A 138 6.54 15.33 -4.49
C LYS A 138 5.10 15.65 -4.08
N ILE A 139 4.42 14.71 -3.43
CA ILE A 139 3.06 14.92 -2.93
C ILE A 139 3.01 16.08 -1.93
N LEU A 140 3.92 16.11 -0.96
CA LEU A 140 3.97 17.16 0.07
C LEU A 140 4.21 18.56 -0.53
N GLN A 141 5.04 18.67 -1.57
CA GLN A 141 5.36 19.95 -2.21
C GLN A 141 4.21 20.53 -3.06
N VAL A 142 3.22 19.71 -3.42
CA VAL A 142 2.10 20.12 -4.28
C VAL A 142 0.88 20.60 -3.46
N ARG A 143 0.90 20.46 -2.12
CA ARG A 143 -0.15 21.01 -1.26
C ARG A 143 -0.05 22.55 -1.20
N PRO A 144 -1.11 23.29 -1.58
CA PRO A 144 -1.14 24.75 -1.49
C PRO A 144 -1.24 25.26 -0.05
#